data_AF-A0A847JHS4-F1
#
_entry.id   AF-A0A847JHS4-F1
#
_cell.length_a   1.000
_cell.length_b   1.000
_cell.length_c   1.000
_cell.angle_alpha   90.00
_cell.angle_beta   90.00
_cell.angle_gamma   90.00
#
_symmetry.space_group_name_H-M   'P 1'
#
loop_
_entity.id
_entity.type
_entity.pdbx_description
1 polymer ?
#
loop_
_entity_poly.entity_id
_entity_poly.type
_entity_poly.pdbx_seq_one_letter_code
_entity_poly.pdbx_strand_id
1 'polypeptide(L)'
;ETTAPRVRPVPVDEAGIRRRYPASAVDAILAAARAKAMDPAACDRFNAELERQWPDLRHELLALTIPADRLATHLAAAGGATTAAELGIDRDLYRDALLHSPEIRDRFSFLDLAAGMGILEDFVAEQC
;
A
#
# COMPACT_ATOMS: atom_id res chain seq x y z
N GLU A 1 4.59 -18.22 4.97
CA GLU A 1 4.54 -18.03 6.44
C GLU A 1 3.11 -18.15 6.97
N THR A 2 2.95 -18.66 8.18
CA THR A 2 1.65 -18.77 8.89
C THR A 2 1.46 -17.70 9.95
N THR A 3 2.51 -16.92 10.26
CA THR A 3 2.48 -15.83 11.24
C THR A 3 1.73 -14.63 10.68
N ALA A 4 0.98 -13.93 11.53
CA ALA A 4 0.30 -12.70 11.16
C ALA A 4 1.32 -11.58 10.91
N PRO A 5 1.11 -10.72 9.89
CA PRO A 5 1.97 -9.57 9.71
C PRO A 5 1.80 -8.60 10.89
N ARG A 6 2.85 -7.83 11.17
CA ARG A 6 2.85 -6.80 12.21
C ARG A 6 3.20 -5.44 11.64
N VAL A 7 2.52 -4.42 12.14
CA VAL A 7 2.74 -3.02 11.75
C VAL A 7 3.32 -2.20 12.89
N ARG A 8 4.02 -1.14 12.52
CA ARG A 8 4.48 -0.05 13.38
C ARG A 8 3.90 1.28 12.90
N PRO A 9 3.90 2.32 13.74
CA PRO A 9 3.48 3.66 13.32
C PRO A 9 4.27 4.11 12.09
N VAL A 10 3.54 4.63 11.10
CA VAL A 10 4.11 5.33 9.94
C VAL A 10 3.88 6.83 10.17
N PRO A 11 4.94 7.62 10.43
CA PRO A 11 4.81 9.05 10.62
C PRO A 11 4.27 9.74 9.37
N VAL A 12 3.35 10.69 9.55
CA VAL A 12 2.91 11.54 8.45
C VAL A 12 4.03 12.53 8.11
N ASP A 13 4.68 12.34 6.95
CA ASP A 13 5.72 13.25 6.44
C ASP A 13 5.09 14.52 5.84
N GLU A 14 4.66 15.43 6.73
CA GLU A 14 4.05 16.69 6.30
C GLU A 14 4.99 17.54 5.43
N ALA A 15 6.28 17.55 5.74
CA ALA A 15 7.26 18.31 4.95
C ALA A 15 7.41 17.73 3.54
N GLY A 16 7.43 16.40 3.40
CA GLY A 16 7.40 15.71 2.12
C GLY A 16 6.12 15.96 1.33
N ILE A 17 4.96 15.87 1.98
CA ILE A 17 3.66 16.15 1.35
C ILE A 17 3.63 17.57 0.79
N ARG A 18 4.08 18.57 1.57
CA ARG A 18 4.16 19.98 1.12
C ARG A 18 5.13 20.19 -0.05
N ARG A 19 6.19 19.38 -0.14
CA ARG A 19 7.17 19.44 -1.23
C ARG A 19 6.67 18.75 -2.50
N ARG A 20 5.97 17.62 -2.37
CA ARG A 20 5.57 16.77 -3.49
C ARG A 20 4.27 17.19 -4.16
N TYR A 21 3.34 17.81 -3.45
CA TYR A 21 2.01 18.10 -3.97
C TYR A 21 1.74 19.60 -4.17
N PRO A 22 0.84 19.96 -5.11
CA PRO A 22 0.37 21.33 -5.26
C PRO A 22 -0.24 21.86 -3.97
N ALA A 23 -0.01 23.13 -3.65
CA ALA A 23 -0.48 23.76 -2.42
C ALA A 23 -2.01 23.62 -2.21
N SER A 24 -2.80 23.61 -3.29
CA SER A 24 -4.25 23.43 -3.26
C SER A 24 -4.72 22.04 -2.81
N ALA A 25 -3.85 21.03 -2.86
CA ALA A 25 -4.16 19.64 -2.51
C ALA A 25 -3.62 19.23 -1.13
N VAL A 26 -2.62 19.97 -0.60
CA VAL A 26 -1.87 19.59 0.61
C VAL A 26 -2.80 19.33 1.80
N ASP A 27 -3.76 20.21 2.08
CA ASP A 27 -4.60 20.06 3.28
C ASP A 27 -5.50 18.81 3.20
N ALA A 28 -6.01 18.49 2.01
CA ALA A 28 -6.80 17.28 1.79
C ALA A 28 -5.94 16.02 1.94
N ILE A 29 -4.71 16.03 1.43
CA ILE A 29 -3.76 14.92 1.54
C ILE A 29 -3.34 14.72 2.99
N LEU A 30 -3.03 15.80 3.73
CA LEU A 30 -2.72 15.72 5.15
C LEU A 30 -3.91 15.18 5.96
N ALA A 31 -5.14 15.59 5.62
CA ALA A 31 -6.33 15.06 6.27
C ALA A 31 -6.48 13.55 6.03
N ALA A 32 -6.32 13.09 4.78
CA ALA A 32 -6.37 11.67 4.43
C ALA A 32 -5.28 10.85 5.14
N ALA A 33 -4.02 11.31 5.10
CA ALA A 33 -2.90 10.65 5.76
C ALA A 33 -3.06 10.58 7.29
N ARG A 34 -3.54 11.67 7.93
CA ARG A 34 -3.76 11.70 9.38
C ARG A 34 -4.96 10.85 9.81
N ALA A 35 -6.01 10.76 9.01
CA ALA A 35 -7.20 9.96 9.34
C ALA A 35 -6.91 8.47 9.54
N LYS A 36 -5.83 7.97 8.93
CA LYS A 36 -5.39 6.57 8.97
C LYS A 36 -4.08 6.34 9.72
N ALA A 37 -3.45 7.41 10.22
CA ALA A 37 -2.24 7.30 11.01
C ALA A 37 -2.55 6.61 12.35
N MET A 38 -1.70 5.64 12.72
CA MET A 38 -1.81 4.92 13.98
C MET A 38 -0.66 5.32 14.91
N ASP A 39 -1.00 5.61 16.16
CA ASP A 39 -0.02 5.72 17.25
C ASP A 39 0.44 4.31 17.70
N PRO A 40 1.49 4.21 18.56
CA PRO A 40 1.96 2.90 19.02
C PRO A 40 0.86 2.03 19.65
N ALA A 41 -0.03 2.63 20.46
CA ALA A 41 -1.09 1.88 21.13
C ALA A 41 -2.15 1.38 20.14
N ALA A 42 -2.45 2.14 19.09
CA ALA A 42 -3.32 1.73 18.00
C ALA A 42 -2.69 0.60 17.17
N CYS A 43 -1.38 0.67 16.89
CA CYS A 43 -0.67 -0.44 16.26
C CYS A 43 -0.69 -1.70 17.11
N ASP A 44 -0.53 -1.60 18.44
CA ASP A 44 -0.62 -2.75 19.33
C ASP A 44 -2.01 -3.40 19.30
N ARG A 45 -3.08 -2.59 19.34
CA ARG A 45 -4.46 -3.10 19.19
C ARG A 45 -4.69 -3.74 17.83
N PHE A 46 -4.22 -3.11 16.75
CA PHE A 46 -4.33 -3.64 15.39
C PHE A 46 -3.60 -4.98 15.26
N ASN A 47 -2.36 -5.06 15.74
CA ASN A 47 -1.54 -6.27 15.68
C ASN A 47 -2.17 -7.41 16.48
N ALA A 48 -2.67 -7.14 17.68
CA ALA A 48 -3.33 -8.15 18.51
C ALA A 48 -4.60 -8.68 17.84
N GLU A 49 -5.40 -7.80 17.25
CA GLU A 49 -6.62 -8.20 16.57
C GLU A 49 -6.33 -8.98 15.27
N LEU A 50 -5.35 -8.53 14.49
CA LEU A 50 -4.92 -9.22 13.29
C LEU A 50 -4.37 -10.61 13.61
N GLU A 51 -3.52 -10.72 14.64
CA GLU A 51 -2.99 -12.00 15.11
C GLU A 51 -4.10 -12.97 15.52
N ARG A 52 -5.11 -12.48 16.23
CA ARG A 52 -6.29 -13.26 16.63
C ARG A 52 -7.10 -13.76 15.43
N GLN A 53 -7.30 -12.93 14.41
CA GLN A 53 -8.13 -13.26 13.24
C GLN A 53 -7.36 -13.92 12.09
N TRP A 54 -6.02 -13.93 12.14
CA TRP A 54 -5.18 -14.27 10.99
C TRP A 54 -5.42 -15.66 10.38
N PRO A 55 -5.62 -16.75 11.15
CA PRO A 55 -5.86 -18.05 10.56
C PRO A 55 -7.07 -18.07 9.63
N ASP A 56 -8.18 -17.45 10.06
CA ASP A 56 -9.43 -17.40 9.32
C ASP A 56 -9.32 -16.43 8.13
N LEU A 57 -8.81 -15.22 8.37
CA LEU A 57 -8.57 -14.24 7.31
C LEU A 57 -7.67 -14.81 6.21
N ARG A 58 -6.57 -15.48 6.58
CA ARG A 58 -5.66 -16.10 5.62
C ARG A 58 -6.34 -17.21 4.84
N HIS A 59 -7.16 -18.03 5.50
CA HIS A 59 -7.91 -19.10 4.83
C HIS A 59 -8.86 -18.53 3.76
N GLU A 60 -9.64 -17.52 4.13
CA GLU A 60 -10.58 -16.84 3.23
C GLU A 60 -9.86 -16.13 2.07
N LEU A 61 -8.80 -15.37 2.37
CA LEU A 61 -8.04 -14.65 1.34
C LEU A 61 -7.38 -15.60 0.34
N LEU A 62 -6.85 -16.75 0.78
CA LEU A 62 -6.25 -17.73 -0.14
C LEU A 62 -7.27 -18.35 -1.10
N ALA A 63 -8.53 -18.48 -0.69
CA ALA A 63 -9.60 -18.98 -1.56
C ALA A 63 -9.98 -17.97 -2.66
N LEU A 64 -9.73 -16.68 -2.43
CA LEU A 64 -10.09 -15.58 -3.34
C LEU A 64 -8.91 -15.05 -4.17
N THR A 65 -7.68 -15.36 -3.77
CA THR A 65 -6.47 -14.80 -4.40
C THR A 65 -6.19 -15.43 -5.76
N ILE A 66 -6.03 -14.59 -6.78
CA ILE A 66 -5.47 -14.98 -8.08
C ILE A 66 -3.97 -14.69 -8.06
N PRO A 67 -3.10 -15.67 -8.37
CA PRO A 67 -1.66 -15.44 -8.50
C PRO A 67 -1.35 -14.31 -9.50
N ALA A 68 -0.37 -13.47 -9.18
CA ALA A 68 -0.07 -12.26 -9.96
C ALA A 68 0.34 -12.57 -11.41
N ASP A 69 1.09 -13.63 -11.64
CA ASP A 69 1.48 -14.14 -12.96
C ASP A 69 0.27 -14.58 -13.79
N ARG A 70 -0.71 -15.23 -13.15
CA ARG A 70 -1.98 -15.59 -13.80
C ARG A 70 -2.82 -14.37 -14.14
N LEU A 71 -2.87 -13.38 -13.24
CA LEU A 71 -3.57 -12.12 -13.51
C LEU A 71 -2.94 -11.37 -14.67
N ALA A 72 -1.60 -11.28 -14.71
CA ALA A 72 -0.86 -10.67 -15.82
C ALA A 72 -1.13 -11.40 -17.14
N THR A 73 -1.16 -12.74 -17.13
CA THR A 73 -1.51 -13.54 -18.31
C THR A 73 -2.92 -13.23 -18.81
N HIS A 74 -3.90 -13.12 -17.91
CA HIS A 74 -5.28 -12.78 -18.28
C HIS A 74 -5.41 -11.35 -18.82
N LEU A 75 -4.70 -10.38 -18.23
CA LEU A 75 -4.66 -8.99 -18.70
C LEU A 75 -4.06 -8.91 -20.11
N ALA A 76 -2.91 -9.54 -20.34
CA ALA A 76 -2.25 -9.57 -21.64
C ALA A 76 -3.14 -10.24 -22.71
N ALA A 77 -3.80 -11.36 -22.38
CA ALA A 77 -4.71 -12.04 -23.29
C ALA A 77 -5.94 -11.18 -23.68
N ALA A 78 -6.35 -10.26 -22.81
CA ALA A 78 -7.41 -9.28 -23.10
C ALA A 78 -6.90 -8.03 -23.84
N GLY A 79 -5.60 -7.96 -24.17
CA GLY A 79 -4.97 -6.79 -24.78
C GLY A 79 -4.70 -5.65 -23.80
N GLY A 80 -4.78 -5.91 -22.49
CA GLY A 80 -4.46 -4.96 -21.43
C GLY A 80 -2.96 -4.87 -21.16
N ALA A 81 -2.50 -3.68 -20.79
CA ALA A 81 -1.13 -3.46 -20.33
C ALA A 81 -0.90 -4.14 -18.96
N THR A 82 0.26 -4.75 -18.82
CA THR A 82 0.75 -5.46 -17.62
C THR A 82 1.93 -4.76 -16.96
N THR A 83 2.53 -3.76 -17.62
CA THR A 83 3.63 -2.96 -17.09
C THR A 83 3.36 -1.45 -17.21
N ALA A 84 4.07 -0.64 -16.43
CA ALA A 84 3.97 0.83 -16.52
C ALA A 84 4.40 1.35 -17.91
N ALA A 85 5.44 0.74 -18.50
CA ALA A 85 5.93 1.09 -19.82
C ALA A 85 4.87 0.83 -20.92
N GLU A 86 4.13 -0.27 -20.84
CA GLU A 86 3.01 -0.56 -21.75
C GLU A 86 1.86 0.44 -21.62
N LEU A 87 1.69 1.05 -20.44
CA LEU A 87 0.76 2.16 -20.21
C LEU A 87 1.32 3.52 -20.67
N GLY A 88 2.58 3.58 -21.13
CA GLY A 88 3.25 4.83 -21.47
C GLY A 88 3.60 5.69 -20.25
N ILE A 89 3.67 5.08 -19.06
CA ILE A 89 4.00 5.76 -17.80
C ILE A 89 5.51 5.58 -17.54
N ASP A 90 6.17 6.69 -17.22
CA ASP A 90 7.57 6.68 -16.79
C ASP A 90 7.76 5.82 -15.53
N ARG A 91 8.85 5.05 -15.48
CA ARG A 91 9.11 4.10 -14.40
C ARG A 91 9.30 4.80 -13.05
N ASP A 92 9.98 5.93 -13.02
CA ASP A 92 10.22 6.69 -11.79
C ASP A 92 8.92 7.34 -11.31
N LEU A 93 8.11 7.85 -12.24
CA LEU A 93 6.76 8.32 -11.91
C LEU A 93 5.86 7.22 -11.33
N TYR A 94 5.90 6.01 -11.90
CA TYR A 94 5.14 4.87 -11.40
C TYR A 94 5.58 4.44 -10.00
N ARG A 95 6.90 4.40 -9.78
CA ARG A 95 7.50 4.14 -8.46
C ARG A 95 7.04 5.16 -7.42
N ASP A 96 7.14 6.44 -7.73
CA ASP A 96 6.69 7.52 -6.83
C ASP A 96 5.19 7.43 -6.54
N ALA A 97 4.39 7.12 -7.57
CA ALA A 97 2.96 6.92 -7.40
C ALA A 97 2.67 5.77 -6.43
N LEU A 98 3.37 4.64 -6.50
CA LEU A 98 3.18 3.54 -5.55
C LEU A 98 3.60 3.93 -4.14
N LEU A 99 4.80 4.51 -3.97
CA LEU A 99 5.35 4.89 -2.67
C LEU A 99 4.47 5.91 -1.93
N HIS A 100 3.95 6.91 -2.64
CA HIS A 100 3.24 8.03 -2.04
C HIS A 100 1.72 7.93 -2.11
N SER A 101 1.19 6.94 -2.84
CA SER A 101 -0.27 6.75 -2.89
C SER A 101 -0.96 6.45 -1.54
N PRO A 102 -0.31 5.89 -0.51
CA PRO A 102 -0.86 5.89 0.85
C PRO A 102 -1.30 7.27 1.32
N GLU A 103 -0.57 8.33 0.97
CA GLU A 103 -0.82 9.66 1.54
C GLU A 103 -2.10 10.30 1.00
N ILE A 104 -2.43 10.04 -0.26
CA ILE A 104 -3.55 10.70 -0.96
C ILE A 104 -4.89 9.98 -0.80
N ARG A 105 -4.88 8.71 -0.37
CA ARG A 105 -6.09 7.88 -0.27
C ARG A 105 -6.67 7.97 1.14
N ASP A 106 -7.98 8.23 1.20
CA ASP A 106 -8.80 8.31 2.41
C ASP A 106 -9.18 6.95 3.00
N ARG A 107 -8.59 5.86 2.49
CA ARG A 107 -8.80 4.48 2.95
C ARG A 107 -7.48 3.81 3.30
N PHE A 108 -7.55 2.90 4.27
CA PHE A 108 -6.47 1.97 4.57
C PHE A 108 -6.42 0.87 3.49
N SER A 109 -5.23 0.54 3.00
CA SER A 109 -5.00 -0.38 1.89
C SER A 109 -3.79 -1.28 2.13
N PHE A 110 -3.52 -2.23 1.22
CA PHE A 110 -2.33 -3.08 1.31
C PHE A 110 -1.00 -2.31 1.28
N LEU A 111 -0.97 -1.11 0.68
CA LEU A 111 0.23 -0.27 0.69
C LEU A 111 0.46 0.36 2.07
N ASP A 112 -0.61 0.64 2.82
CA ASP A 112 -0.51 1.08 4.22
C ASP A 112 0.00 -0.04 5.12
N LEU A 113 -0.50 -1.25 4.90
CA LEU A 113 -0.02 -2.46 5.57
C LEU A 113 1.47 -2.67 5.29
N ALA A 114 1.88 -2.61 4.02
CA ALA A 114 3.28 -2.76 3.61
C ALA A 114 4.18 -1.67 4.21
N ALA A 115 3.71 -0.42 4.27
CA ALA A 115 4.43 0.68 4.91
C ALA A 115 4.60 0.43 6.42
N GLY A 116 3.53 0.03 7.11
CA GLY A 116 3.57 -0.31 8.52
C GLY A 116 4.45 -1.52 8.84
N MET A 117 4.53 -2.49 7.92
CA MET A 117 5.43 -3.64 7.98
C MET A 117 6.90 -3.27 7.70
N GLY A 118 7.15 -2.09 7.13
CA GLY A 118 8.49 -1.64 6.73
C GLY A 118 9.02 -2.30 5.45
N ILE A 119 8.13 -2.82 4.59
CA ILE A 119 8.52 -3.52 3.35
C ILE A 119 8.12 -2.78 2.08
N LEU A 120 7.41 -1.66 2.17
CA LEU A 120 6.85 -0.97 1.00
C LEU A 120 7.93 -0.54 0.00
N GLU A 121 9.04 0.03 0.48
CA GLU A 121 10.12 0.52 -0.39
C GLU A 121 10.78 -0.62 -1.16
N ASP A 122 11.15 -1.70 -0.45
CA ASP A 122 11.74 -2.90 -1.05
C ASP A 122 10.78 -3.55 -2.05
N PHE A 123 9.51 -3.66 -1.69
CA PHE A 123 8.47 -4.20 -2.56
C PHE A 123 8.36 -3.36 -3.85
N VAL A 124 8.27 -2.04 -3.74
CA VAL A 124 8.17 -1.17 -4.92
C VAL A 124 9.44 -1.25 -5.77
N ALA A 125 10.63 -1.33 -5.16
CA ALA A 125 11.89 -1.48 -5.88
C ALA A 125 11.99 -2.80 -6.65
N GLU A 126 11.43 -3.89 -6.13
CA GLU A 126 11.35 -5.18 -6.81
C GLU A 126 10.35 -5.16 -7.98
N GLN A 127 9.21 -4.48 -7.82
CA GLN A 127 8.13 -4.47 -8.83
C GLN A 127 8.29 -3.40 -9.92
N CYS A 128 9.13 -2.38 -9.71
CA CYS A 128 9.31 -1.26 -10.65
C CYS A 128 10.68 -1.29 -11.30
#